data_AF-C3Z046-F1
#
_entry.id   AF-C3Z046-F1
#
_cell.length_a   1.000
_cell.length_b   1.000
_cell.length_c   1.000
_cell.angle_alpha   90.00
_cell.angle_beta   90.00
_cell.angle_gamma   90.00
#
_symmetry.space_group_name_H-M   'P 1'
#
loop_
_entity.id
_entity.type
_entity.pdbx_description
1 polymer ?
#
loop_
_entity_poly.entity_id
_entity_poly.type
_entity_poly.pdbx_seq_one_letter_code
_entity_poly.pdbx_strand_id
1 'polypeptide(L)'
;MFLRMLEFARIAAIRPLIKEHTGPQNDRATAFVRYQEAEFAPRFYAIVKPDSSLMMSTYLGYVGRSSLFYNYDIRSSTSNNIIGRSSTQMVRVNRQTRRPIAWPDALIENLRHLKLWILAAIIDSNQLAILSGDKARLRIPGLLETVTGFARYQEFRIEPAFYTKLRAGDRVTSTMSVSHVGRTSWLLEGDLRLTSTGEVLCYSLGQGVLVNIVTRKPTAVPDNLRKLFPKKDPLPQLEVPTPLDPGKTCRHNFVALPSDSDMNEHTNFATYIRFCLDATAASVRKGAFPFLNKGQPKVKKISLLFQNETKEGENVTVEAAEDLVRNVTPWKLALLIGYARLAAITEKSVFLLPGYLKTITSFLRYQEFLLEPAFYTDVKPRSFVVVTVGVGHVGRTSYELKGDVQLAGSGAVLCRFSVMSVVVDISTRRPVPLPETLRRRGHGPRPESCLPFASALPATHSQRFDVRESDLDFNGHTNQSNYIRFCCDAAASAVKSGRYPSLKRDLLSYRLKKIAMLYENEALLGDPLQVESWEIPSKPVSLGFKVTRGNDDVIQGLFELYGEHAQKAKL
;
A
#
# COMPACT_ATOMS: atom_id res chain seq x y z
N MET A 1 2.14 -36.87 -4.94
CA MET A 1 1.98 -35.39 -4.85
C MET A 1 3.31 -34.70 -4.61
N PHE A 2 4.16 -35.18 -3.70
CA PHE A 2 5.53 -34.68 -3.52
C PHE A 2 6.40 -34.70 -4.79
N LEU A 3 6.36 -35.79 -5.57
CA LEU A 3 7.01 -35.85 -6.89
C LEU A 3 6.48 -34.79 -7.87
N ARG A 4 5.21 -34.38 -7.74
CA ARG A 4 4.61 -33.26 -8.50
C ARG A 4 5.03 -31.90 -7.95
N MET A 5 5.25 -31.74 -6.64
CA MET A 5 5.80 -30.50 -6.05
C MET A 5 7.22 -30.23 -6.56
N LEU A 6 8.06 -31.28 -6.62
CA LEU A 6 9.37 -31.23 -7.27
C LEU A 6 9.23 -30.87 -8.76
N GLU A 7 8.17 -31.37 -9.41
CA GLU A 7 7.84 -31.10 -10.80
C GLU A 7 7.44 -29.63 -11.10
N PHE A 8 6.80 -28.96 -10.14
CA PHE A 8 6.36 -27.56 -10.24
C PHE A 8 7.43 -26.55 -9.83
N ALA A 9 8.18 -26.79 -8.74
CA ALA A 9 9.35 -25.98 -8.37
C ALA A 9 10.39 -25.96 -9.52
N ARG A 10 10.48 -27.07 -10.25
CA ARG A 10 11.23 -27.21 -11.52
C ARG A 10 10.72 -26.29 -12.63
N ILE A 11 9.41 -26.23 -12.89
CA ILE A 11 8.85 -25.41 -13.98
C ILE A 11 9.03 -23.91 -13.70
N ALA A 12 8.80 -23.47 -12.47
CA ALA A 12 8.89 -22.07 -12.08
C ALA A 12 10.33 -21.52 -12.13
N ALA A 13 11.32 -22.30 -11.70
CA ALA A 13 12.70 -21.81 -11.60
C ALA A 13 13.45 -21.72 -12.95
N ILE A 14 13.07 -22.54 -13.95
CA ILE A 14 13.93 -22.80 -15.12
C ILE A 14 13.29 -22.35 -16.43
N ARG A 15 11.96 -22.46 -16.54
CA ARG A 15 11.23 -22.18 -17.79
C ARG A 15 11.42 -20.73 -18.28
N PRO A 16 11.46 -19.69 -17.41
CA PRO A 16 11.77 -18.33 -17.83
C PRO A 16 13.18 -18.19 -18.43
N LEU A 17 14.17 -18.81 -17.80
CA LEU A 17 15.58 -18.76 -18.21
C LEU A 17 15.83 -19.46 -19.54
N ILE A 18 15.21 -20.62 -19.75
CA ILE A 18 15.26 -21.32 -21.03
C ILE A 18 14.67 -20.43 -22.12
N LYS A 19 13.50 -19.83 -21.90
CA LYS A 19 12.79 -19.04 -22.92
C LYS A 19 13.55 -17.77 -23.32
N GLU A 20 14.16 -17.07 -22.35
CA GLU A 20 14.96 -15.86 -22.58
C GLU A 20 16.19 -16.12 -23.48
N HIS A 21 16.86 -17.25 -23.29
CA HIS A 21 18.14 -17.55 -23.95
C HIS A 21 18.01 -18.43 -25.19
N THR A 22 16.84 -19.06 -25.40
CA THR A 22 16.58 -19.79 -26.64
C THR A 22 15.93 -18.93 -27.72
N GLY A 23 15.39 -17.76 -27.37
CA GLY A 23 14.69 -16.85 -28.29
C GLY A 23 13.42 -17.45 -28.93
N PRO A 24 12.63 -16.63 -29.64
CA PRO A 24 11.45 -17.11 -30.38
C PRO A 24 11.80 -17.99 -31.60
N GLN A 25 13.07 -18.08 -32.02
CA GLN A 25 13.49 -18.85 -33.20
C GLN A 25 13.76 -20.35 -32.95
N ASN A 26 13.56 -20.87 -31.73
CA ASN A 26 13.92 -22.25 -31.39
C ASN A 26 12.71 -23.13 -31.02
N ASP A 27 11.60 -22.99 -31.76
CA ASP A 27 10.40 -23.83 -31.62
C ASP A 27 10.66 -25.34 -31.77
N ARG A 28 11.84 -25.69 -32.29
CA ARG A 28 12.31 -27.07 -32.44
C ARG A 28 13.07 -27.59 -31.22
N ALA A 29 13.25 -26.83 -30.15
CA ALA A 29 13.91 -27.30 -28.93
C ALA A 29 12.91 -27.51 -27.78
N THR A 30 13.13 -28.54 -26.98
CA THR A 30 12.41 -28.75 -25.72
C THR A 30 13.36 -29.32 -24.67
N ALA A 31 12.97 -29.33 -23.41
CA ALA A 31 13.70 -29.98 -22.35
C ALA A 31 12.77 -30.96 -21.65
N PHE A 32 13.26 -32.17 -21.38
CA PHE A 32 12.51 -33.16 -20.62
C PHE A 32 13.39 -33.76 -19.52
N VAL A 33 12.75 -34.37 -18.54
CA VAL A 33 13.44 -35.07 -17.45
C VAL A 33 13.88 -36.43 -17.94
N ARG A 34 15.20 -36.63 -18.03
CA ARG A 34 15.77 -37.94 -18.38
C ARG A 34 15.85 -38.84 -17.15
N TYR A 35 16.13 -38.26 -16.00
CA TYR A 35 16.36 -38.99 -14.76
C TYR A 35 15.81 -38.20 -13.58
N GLN A 36 15.11 -38.88 -12.67
CA GLN A 36 14.72 -38.32 -11.39
C GLN A 36 14.86 -39.40 -10.32
N GLU A 37 15.49 -39.03 -9.22
CA GLU A 37 15.64 -39.86 -8.05
C GLU A 37 15.24 -39.04 -6.83
N ALA A 38 14.47 -39.64 -5.93
CA ALA A 38 14.13 -39.05 -4.66
C ALA A 38 14.39 -40.05 -3.55
N GLU A 39 15.23 -39.68 -2.60
CA GLU A 39 15.59 -40.48 -1.44
C GLU A 39 15.01 -39.81 -0.20
N PHE A 40 14.32 -40.58 0.65
CA PHE A 40 13.83 -40.09 1.93
C PHE A 40 14.51 -40.85 3.04
N ALA A 41 15.02 -40.12 4.03
CA ALA A 41 15.54 -40.77 5.23
C ALA A 41 14.37 -41.47 5.96
N PRO A 42 14.57 -42.64 6.59
CA PRO A 42 13.49 -43.33 7.32
C PRO A 42 12.78 -42.43 8.35
N ARG A 43 13.53 -41.52 8.96
CA ARG A 43 13.03 -40.50 9.90
C ARG A 43 12.09 -39.46 9.28
N PHE A 44 12.03 -39.32 7.96
CA PHE A 44 11.10 -38.43 7.26
C PHE A 44 9.66 -38.68 7.74
N TYR A 45 9.24 -39.94 7.79
CA TYR A 45 7.88 -40.31 8.18
C TYR A 45 7.56 -40.08 9.66
N ALA A 46 8.59 -39.95 10.51
CA ALA A 46 8.45 -39.65 11.94
C ALA A 46 8.52 -38.14 12.23
N ILE A 47 9.34 -37.42 11.46
CA ILE A 47 9.61 -35.98 11.66
C ILE A 47 8.56 -35.12 10.96
N VAL A 48 8.08 -35.50 9.78
CA VAL A 48 7.11 -34.70 9.03
C VAL A 48 5.70 -34.95 9.57
N LYS A 49 5.23 -33.99 10.38
CA LYS A 49 3.84 -33.87 10.86
C LYS A 49 3.14 -32.68 10.17
N PRO A 50 1.80 -32.55 10.23
CA PRO A 50 1.07 -31.46 9.57
C PRO A 50 1.50 -30.03 9.98
N ASP A 51 2.05 -29.86 11.18
CA ASP A 51 2.59 -28.61 11.74
C ASP A 51 4.10 -28.47 11.56
N SER A 52 4.76 -29.47 10.97
CA SER A 52 6.20 -29.45 10.76
C SER A 52 6.54 -28.46 9.66
N SER A 53 7.26 -27.41 10.03
CA SER A 53 7.88 -26.53 9.05
C SER A 53 9.04 -27.28 8.38
N LEU A 54 9.08 -27.22 7.05
CA LEU A 54 10.13 -27.84 6.25
C LEU A 54 10.89 -26.75 5.50
N MET A 55 12.20 -26.94 5.39
CA MET A 55 13.06 -26.10 4.57
C MET A 55 13.46 -26.90 3.33
N MET A 56 13.09 -26.41 2.15
CA MET A 56 13.54 -26.98 0.88
C MET A 56 14.64 -26.09 0.30
N SER A 57 15.84 -26.62 0.18
CA SER A 57 16.95 -25.95 -0.52
C SER A 57 17.06 -26.52 -1.93
N THR A 58 16.95 -25.65 -2.93
CA THR A 58 17.15 -26.03 -4.35
C THR A 58 18.50 -25.51 -4.82
N TYR A 59 19.27 -26.34 -5.52
CA TYR A 59 20.54 -25.93 -6.10
C TYR A 59 20.84 -26.68 -7.39
N LEU A 60 21.63 -26.06 -8.25
CA LEU A 60 22.08 -26.64 -9.50
C LEU A 60 23.32 -27.50 -9.21
N GLY A 61 23.21 -28.81 -9.41
CA GLY A 61 24.27 -29.77 -9.11
C GLY A 61 25.30 -29.92 -10.24
N TYR A 62 24.85 -29.84 -11.49
CA TYR A 62 25.70 -29.98 -12.66
C TYR A 62 25.08 -29.24 -13.85
N VAL A 63 25.92 -28.60 -14.66
CA VAL A 63 25.53 -28.02 -15.95
C VAL A 63 26.48 -28.54 -17.01
N GLY A 64 26.00 -29.52 -17.76
CA GLY A 64 26.69 -30.05 -18.93
C GLY A 64 26.23 -29.38 -20.20
N ARG A 65 26.86 -29.76 -21.32
CA ARG A 65 26.58 -29.16 -22.62
C ARG A 65 25.12 -29.31 -23.03
N SER A 66 24.51 -30.48 -22.87
CA SER A 66 23.10 -30.74 -23.27
C SER A 66 22.19 -31.14 -22.11
N SER A 67 22.72 -31.23 -20.89
CA SER A 67 21.98 -31.69 -19.72
C SER A 67 22.38 -30.93 -18.48
N LEU A 68 21.49 -30.84 -17.51
CA LEU A 68 21.78 -30.22 -16.22
C LEU A 68 21.09 -31.01 -15.10
N PHE A 69 21.64 -30.97 -13.89
CA PHE A 69 21.08 -31.60 -12.70
C PHE A 69 20.62 -30.55 -11.70
N TYR A 70 19.40 -30.73 -11.20
CA TYR A 70 18.90 -30.03 -10.01
C TYR A 70 18.92 -30.98 -8.84
N ASN A 71 19.38 -30.47 -7.72
CA ASN A 71 19.32 -31.17 -6.45
C ASN A 71 18.43 -30.38 -5.49
N TYR A 72 17.67 -31.12 -4.71
CA TYR A 72 16.80 -30.62 -3.66
C TYR A 72 17.23 -31.28 -2.38
N ASP A 73 17.52 -30.48 -1.36
CA ASP A 73 17.63 -30.95 0.02
C ASP A 73 16.36 -30.54 0.75
N ILE A 74 15.69 -31.48 1.40
CA ILE A 74 14.51 -31.22 2.20
C ILE A 74 14.89 -31.50 3.64
N ARG A 75 14.75 -30.46 4.46
CA ARG A 75 15.18 -30.44 5.84
C ARG A 75 14.00 -30.16 6.75
N SER A 76 14.00 -30.78 7.91
CA SER A 76 13.13 -30.34 9.01
C SER A 76 13.61 -28.96 9.46
N SER A 77 12.72 -27.97 9.57
CA SER A 77 13.15 -26.64 10.02
C SER A 77 13.55 -26.63 11.50
N THR A 78 12.95 -27.49 12.31
CA THR A 78 13.25 -27.61 13.74
C THR A 78 14.62 -28.21 13.99
N SER A 79 14.99 -29.26 13.25
CA SER A 79 16.25 -29.99 13.49
C SER A 79 17.35 -29.69 12.46
N ASN A 80 17.02 -28.97 11.38
CA ASN A 80 17.85 -28.75 10.20
C ASN A 80 18.40 -30.02 9.52
N ASN A 81 17.94 -31.20 9.96
CA ASN A 81 18.37 -32.48 9.41
C ASN A 81 17.78 -32.67 8.01
N ILE A 82 18.62 -33.14 7.07
CA ILE A 82 18.13 -33.61 5.78
C ILE A 82 17.28 -34.85 6.02
N ILE A 83 16.01 -34.75 5.63
CA ILE A 83 15.00 -35.79 5.73
C ILE A 83 14.58 -36.28 4.34
N GLY A 84 14.89 -35.55 3.27
CA GLY A 84 14.78 -36.03 1.91
C GLY A 84 15.79 -35.36 0.99
N ARG A 85 16.20 -36.06 -0.06
CA ARG A 85 16.96 -35.54 -1.18
C ARG A 85 16.24 -35.87 -2.46
N SER A 86 16.36 -35.01 -3.46
CA SER A 86 15.93 -35.34 -4.82
C SER A 86 16.96 -34.84 -5.80
N SER A 87 17.27 -35.64 -6.81
CA SER A 87 18.09 -35.25 -7.95
C SER A 87 17.29 -35.40 -9.22
N THR A 88 17.38 -34.42 -10.13
CA THR A 88 16.65 -34.43 -11.39
C THR A 88 17.58 -33.99 -12.52
N GLN A 89 17.81 -34.88 -13.49
CA GLN A 89 18.51 -34.55 -14.73
C GLN A 89 17.52 -34.10 -15.80
N MET A 90 17.71 -32.89 -16.32
CA MET A 90 17.03 -32.43 -17.52
C MET A 90 17.97 -32.47 -18.71
N VAL A 91 17.46 -32.86 -19.86
CA VAL A 91 18.19 -32.86 -21.13
C VAL A 91 17.46 -32.00 -22.14
N ARG A 92 18.18 -31.07 -22.76
CA ARG A 92 17.68 -30.30 -23.89
C ARG A 92 17.75 -31.16 -25.14
N VAL A 93 16.64 -31.30 -25.85
CA VAL A 93 16.54 -32.09 -27.07
C VAL A 93 15.90 -31.31 -28.20
N ASN A 94 16.24 -31.67 -29.42
CA ASN A 94 15.51 -31.25 -30.60
C ASN A 94 14.18 -32.04 -30.69
N ARG A 95 13.05 -31.36 -30.80
CA ARG A 95 11.69 -31.93 -30.88
C ARG A 95 11.50 -32.85 -32.09
N GLN A 96 12.12 -32.53 -33.22
CA GLN A 96 11.99 -33.32 -34.46
C GLN A 96 12.88 -34.56 -34.41
N THR A 97 14.17 -34.38 -34.13
CA THR A 97 15.14 -35.50 -34.21
C THR A 97 15.22 -36.32 -32.92
N ARG A 98 14.64 -35.81 -31.82
CA ARG A 98 14.73 -36.36 -30.46
C ARG A 98 16.17 -36.52 -29.93
N ARG A 99 17.17 -35.95 -30.62
CA ARG A 99 18.57 -35.99 -30.20
C ARG A 99 18.88 -34.88 -29.18
N PRO A 100 19.76 -35.12 -28.19
CA PRO A 100 20.26 -34.09 -27.30
C PRO A 100 20.92 -32.95 -28.08
N ILE A 101 20.66 -31.72 -27.66
CA ILE A 101 21.27 -30.51 -28.22
C ILE A 101 21.86 -29.67 -27.10
N ALA A 102 22.91 -28.90 -27.41
CA ALA A 102 23.57 -28.07 -26.40
C ALA A 102 22.62 -26.99 -25.86
N TRP A 103 22.71 -26.64 -24.58
CA TRP A 103 22.15 -25.41 -24.04
C TRP A 103 22.86 -24.20 -24.65
N PRO A 104 22.20 -23.04 -24.79
CA PRO A 104 22.88 -21.82 -25.24
C PRO A 104 24.03 -21.48 -24.28
N ASP A 105 25.20 -21.12 -24.80
CA ASP A 105 26.37 -20.83 -23.96
C ASP A 105 26.11 -19.67 -22.99
N ALA A 106 25.33 -18.67 -23.40
CA ALA A 106 24.88 -17.57 -22.54
C ALA A 106 23.99 -18.04 -21.38
N LEU A 107 23.16 -19.07 -21.58
CA LEU A 107 22.38 -19.67 -20.50
C LEU A 107 23.28 -20.45 -19.55
N ILE A 108 24.23 -21.23 -20.08
CA ILE A 108 25.21 -21.95 -19.27
C ILE A 108 25.99 -20.96 -18.40
N GLU A 109 26.39 -19.83 -18.96
CA GLU A 109 27.11 -18.78 -18.23
C GLU A 109 26.21 -18.06 -17.22
N ASN A 110 24.98 -17.69 -17.57
CA ASN A 110 24.06 -17.04 -16.64
C ASN A 110 23.59 -17.94 -15.50
N LEU A 111 23.42 -19.24 -15.75
CA LEU A 111 23.17 -20.23 -14.70
C LEU A 111 24.35 -20.35 -13.72
N ARG A 112 25.55 -19.93 -14.11
CA ARG A 112 26.70 -19.78 -13.19
C ARG A 112 26.64 -18.47 -12.37
N HIS A 113 25.80 -17.49 -12.74
CA HIS A 113 25.80 -16.11 -12.20
C HIS A 113 24.42 -15.56 -11.72
N LEU A 114 23.47 -16.38 -11.26
CA LEU A 114 22.05 -15.94 -11.08
C LEU A 114 21.70 -15.27 -9.72
N LYS A 115 21.21 -14.01 -9.71
CA LYS A 115 21.00 -13.16 -8.50
C LYS A 115 19.57 -12.59 -8.31
N LEU A 116 18.88 -12.16 -9.38
CA LEU A 116 17.59 -11.42 -9.33
C LEU A 116 16.34 -12.29 -9.62
N TRP A 117 16.49 -13.36 -10.40
CA TRP A 117 15.39 -14.28 -10.75
C TRP A 117 14.92 -15.17 -9.60
N ILE A 118 15.77 -15.30 -8.58
CA ILE A 118 15.49 -16.04 -7.35
C ILE A 118 14.26 -15.46 -6.64
N LEU A 119 14.02 -14.14 -6.69
CA LEU A 119 12.87 -13.53 -6.00
C LEU A 119 11.54 -13.92 -6.65
N ALA A 120 11.38 -13.81 -7.97
CA ALA A 120 10.13 -14.12 -8.66
C ALA A 120 9.76 -15.62 -8.55
N ALA A 121 10.75 -16.51 -8.69
CA ALA A 121 10.55 -17.95 -8.54
C ALA A 121 10.19 -18.37 -7.09
N ILE A 122 10.66 -17.62 -6.10
CA ILE A 122 10.34 -17.88 -4.68
C ILE A 122 8.94 -17.43 -4.32
N ILE A 123 8.50 -16.29 -4.85
CA ILE A 123 7.13 -15.81 -4.62
C ILE A 123 6.10 -16.83 -5.16
N ASP A 124 6.38 -17.51 -6.27
CA ASP A 124 5.52 -18.57 -6.84
C ASP A 124 5.48 -19.83 -5.96
N SER A 125 6.62 -20.21 -5.38
CA SER A 125 6.71 -21.40 -4.53
C SER A 125 6.01 -21.25 -3.18
N ASN A 126 5.77 -20.02 -2.75
CA ASN A 126 5.34 -19.65 -1.41
C ASN A 126 3.86 -20.01 -1.11
N GLN A 127 2.95 -20.03 -2.09
CA GLN A 127 1.52 -20.31 -1.81
C GLN A 127 1.15 -21.81 -1.73
N LEU A 128 2.01 -22.75 -2.17
CA LEU A 128 1.66 -24.17 -2.31
C LEU A 128 1.96 -25.05 -1.08
N ALA A 129 2.67 -24.51 -0.08
CA ALA A 129 3.15 -25.29 1.07
C ALA A 129 2.05 -25.69 2.08
N ILE A 130 0.86 -25.05 2.05
CA ILE A 130 -0.11 -25.19 3.17
C ILE A 130 -1.38 -25.97 2.78
N LEU A 131 -1.54 -26.37 1.51
CA LEU A 131 -2.61 -27.30 1.10
C LEU A 131 -2.12 -28.72 0.80
N SER A 132 -0.86 -29.06 1.13
CA SER A 132 -0.22 -30.30 0.64
C SER A 132 0.42 -31.24 1.68
N GLY A 133 0.19 -31.03 2.98
CA GLY A 133 0.67 -31.93 4.05
C GLY A 133 -0.11 -33.25 4.15
N ASP A 134 0.53 -34.38 3.82
CA ASP A 134 -0.09 -35.71 3.80
C ASP A 134 -0.08 -36.38 5.19
N LYS A 135 -0.95 -35.89 6.07
CA LYS A 135 -1.77 -36.74 6.96
C LYS A 135 -3.10 -36.08 7.28
N ALA A 136 -3.67 -35.47 6.25
CA ALA A 136 -5.07 -35.68 5.98
C ALA A 136 -5.23 -35.65 4.46
N ARG A 137 -5.47 -36.82 3.86
CA ARG A 137 -6.73 -36.88 3.12
C ARG A 137 -7.84 -36.61 4.14
N LEU A 138 -8.03 -35.35 4.48
CA LEU A 138 -9.36 -34.78 4.44
C LEU A 138 -9.67 -34.74 2.94
N ARG A 139 -9.91 -35.93 2.37
CA ARG A 139 -11.11 -36.05 1.55
C ARG A 139 -12.20 -35.62 2.53
N ILE A 140 -12.52 -34.33 2.52
CA ILE A 140 -13.92 -33.96 2.59
C ILE A 140 -14.36 -34.28 1.18
N PRO A 141 -14.93 -35.47 0.91
CA PRO A 141 -15.44 -35.77 -0.42
C PRO A 141 -16.39 -34.62 -0.81
N GLY A 142 -16.14 -34.00 -1.97
CA GLY A 142 -16.93 -32.87 -2.47
C GLY A 142 -16.41 -31.44 -2.18
N LEU A 143 -15.44 -31.23 -1.28
CA LEU A 143 -14.98 -29.85 -1.00
C LEU A 143 -14.03 -29.33 -2.08
N LEU A 144 -12.99 -30.08 -2.42
CA LEU A 144 -11.94 -29.63 -3.36
C LEU A 144 -12.39 -29.59 -4.83
N GLU A 145 -13.51 -30.22 -5.17
CA GLU A 145 -14.08 -30.15 -6.53
C GLU A 145 -14.73 -28.80 -6.82
N THR A 146 -15.11 -28.06 -5.76
CA THR A 146 -15.92 -26.84 -5.91
C THR A 146 -15.29 -25.60 -5.29
N VAL A 147 -14.11 -25.69 -4.67
CA VAL A 147 -13.46 -24.53 -4.03
C VAL A 147 -11.99 -24.39 -4.42
N THR A 148 -11.54 -23.15 -4.56
CA THR A 148 -10.13 -22.78 -4.83
C THR A 148 -9.70 -21.63 -3.91
N GLY A 149 -8.39 -21.50 -3.71
CA GLY A 149 -7.82 -20.34 -3.03
C GLY A 149 -7.60 -19.19 -4.01
N PHE A 150 -8.07 -18.00 -3.66
CA PHE A 150 -7.85 -16.77 -4.41
C PHE A 150 -6.99 -15.80 -3.58
N ALA A 151 -5.90 -15.31 -4.14
CA ALA A 151 -5.11 -14.28 -3.49
C ALA A 151 -5.87 -12.94 -3.56
N ARG A 152 -6.31 -12.41 -2.41
CA ARG A 152 -6.99 -11.11 -2.32
C ARG A 152 -6.00 -9.98 -2.13
N TYR A 153 -4.99 -10.18 -1.31
CA TYR A 153 -4.00 -9.15 -0.98
C TYR A 153 -2.61 -9.76 -0.93
N GLN A 154 -1.61 -8.99 -1.36
CA GLN A 154 -0.21 -9.35 -1.17
C GLN A 154 0.63 -8.10 -0.93
N GLU A 155 1.51 -8.18 0.06
CA GLU A 155 2.47 -7.15 0.38
C GLU A 155 3.87 -7.75 0.47
N PHE A 156 4.84 -7.06 -0.12
CA PHE A 156 6.26 -7.35 0.02
C PHE A 156 6.95 -6.12 0.59
N ARG A 157 7.70 -6.28 1.67
CA ARG A 157 8.64 -5.27 2.18
C ARG A 157 10.04 -5.75 1.84
N ILE A 158 10.74 -5.00 1.00
CA ILE A 158 12.05 -5.37 0.48
C ILE A 158 13.11 -4.65 1.30
N GLU A 159 13.95 -5.41 1.98
CA GLU A 159 15.01 -4.88 2.84
C GLU A 159 16.20 -4.38 2.02
N PRO A 160 16.97 -3.39 2.51
CA PRO A 160 18.18 -2.91 1.83
C PRO A 160 19.16 -4.03 1.47
N ALA A 161 19.24 -5.06 2.30
CA ALA A 161 20.06 -6.26 2.12
C ALA A 161 19.77 -6.99 0.81
N PHE A 162 18.51 -6.98 0.34
CA PHE A 162 18.15 -7.54 -0.97
C PHE A 162 18.98 -6.91 -2.09
N TYR A 163 19.22 -5.60 -2.03
CA TYR A 163 19.98 -4.88 -3.05
C TYR A 163 21.49 -4.89 -2.79
N THR A 164 21.90 -4.86 -1.54
CA THR A 164 23.31 -4.65 -1.18
C THR A 164 24.06 -5.93 -0.92
N LYS A 165 23.39 -7.03 -0.57
CA LYS A 165 24.03 -8.25 -0.10
C LYS A 165 23.68 -9.50 -0.88
N LEU A 166 22.48 -9.60 -1.44
CA LEU A 166 22.15 -10.74 -2.32
C LEU A 166 23.12 -10.75 -3.52
N ARG A 167 23.78 -11.89 -3.73
CA ARG A 167 24.73 -12.17 -4.80
C ARG A 167 24.30 -13.38 -5.64
N ALA A 168 25.01 -13.54 -6.74
CA ALA A 168 24.66 -14.43 -7.82
C ALA A 168 25.08 -15.82 -7.38
N GLY A 169 24.19 -16.78 -7.45
CA GLY A 169 24.43 -18.10 -6.88
C GLY A 169 24.26 -18.15 -5.36
N ASP A 170 23.89 -17.05 -4.70
CA ASP A 170 23.55 -17.10 -3.28
C ASP A 170 22.31 -17.96 -3.07
N ARG A 171 22.36 -18.78 -2.03
CA ARG A 171 21.20 -19.53 -1.57
C ARG A 171 20.35 -18.63 -0.68
N VAL A 172 19.05 -18.75 -0.84
CA VAL A 172 18.08 -18.07 0.02
C VAL A 172 17.10 -19.08 0.59
N THR A 173 16.64 -18.80 1.81
CA THR A 173 15.69 -19.59 2.56
C THR A 173 14.40 -18.79 2.63
N SER A 174 13.31 -19.34 2.11
CA SER A 174 11.97 -18.78 2.31
C SER A 174 11.33 -19.47 3.51
N THR A 175 10.79 -18.69 4.43
CA THR A 175 9.97 -19.18 5.54
C THR A 175 8.55 -18.66 5.39
N MET A 176 7.57 -19.50 5.73
CA MET A 176 6.17 -19.12 5.67
C MET A 176 5.37 -19.77 6.79
N SER A 177 4.37 -19.04 7.24
CA SER A 177 3.46 -19.47 8.29
C SER A 177 2.06 -18.91 8.04
N VAL A 178 1.03 -19.66 8.44
CA VAL A 178 -0.31 -19.11 8.55
C VAL A 178 -0.38 -18.33 9.85
N SER A 179 -0.57 -17.01 9.76
CA SER A 179 -0.70 -16.17 10.95
C SER A 179 -2.16 -16.06 11.42
N HIS A 180 -3.13 -16.19 10.50
CA HIS A 180 -4.54 -16.07 10.81
C HIS A 180 -5.41 -16.92 9.87
N VAL A 181 -6.51 -17.50 10.39
CA VAL A 181 -7.57 -18.13 9.58
C VAL A 181 -8.93 -17.57 9.98
N GLY A 182 -9.52 -16.78 9.09
CA GLY A 182 -10.84 -16.18 9.23
C GLY A 182 -11.97 -17.13 8.86
N ARG A 183 -13.18 -16.58 8.68
CA ARG A 183 -14.34 -17.36 8.22
C ARG A 183 -14.19 -17.82 6.78
N THR A 184 -13.72 -16.94 5.89
CA THR A 184 -13.60 -17.20 4.44
C THR A 184 -12.20 -16.96 3.91
N SER A 185 -11.24 -16.63 4.79
CA SER A 185 -9.91 -16.17 4.40
C SER A 185 -8.83 -16.68 5.33
N TRP A 186 -7.58 -16.54 4.92
CA TRP A 186 -6.40 -16.78 5.75
C TRP A 186 -5.32 -15.75 5.45
N LEU A 187 -4.42 -15.54 6.40
CA LEU A 187 -3.22 -14.74 6.24
C LEU A 187 -1.98 -15.63 6.26
N LEU A 188 -1.09 -15.36 5.32
CA LEU A 188 0.23 -15.96 5.20
C LEU A 188 1.26 -14.88 5.51
N GLU A 189 2.14 -15.15 6.46
CA GLU A 189 3.31 -14.33 6.74
C GLU A 189 4.54 -15.14 6.38
N GLY A 190 5.49 -14.52 5.72
CA GLY A 190 6.74 -15.15 5.38
C GLY A 190 7.88 -14.18 5.29
N ASP A 191 9.08 -14.70 5.34
CA ASP A 191 10.29 -13.95 5.04
C ASP A 191 11.18 -14.71 4.07
N LEU A 192 12.00 -13.95 3.37
CA LEU A 192 13.07 -14.43 2.54
C LEU A 192 14.38 -14.04 3.19
N ARG A 193 15.25 -15.01 3.46
CA ARG A 193 16.55 -14.79 4.11
C ARG A 193 17.68 -15.29 3.25
N LEU A 194 18.83 -14.65 3.32
CA LEU A 194 20.07 -15.18 2.78
C LEU A 194 20.48 -16.41 3.59
N THR A 195 20.62 -17.58 2.96
CA THR A 195 20.88 -18.84 3.69
C THR A 195 22.23 -18.81 4.42
N SER A 196 23.23 -18.13 3.85
CA SER A 196 24.58 -18.06 4.43
C SER A 196 24.66 -17.20 5.69
N THR A 197 23.86 -16.13 5.79
CA THR A 197 23.94 -15.16 6.90
C THR A 197 22.69 -15.12 7.78
N GLY A 198 21.58 -15.70 7.33
CA GLY A 198 20.26 -15.59 7.98
C GLY A 198 19.60 -14.21 7.81
N GLU A 199 20.23 -13.28 7.10
CA GLU A 199 19.76 -11.91 6.96
C GLU A 199 18.49 -11.82 6.12
N VAL A 200 17.51 -11.07 6.60
CA VAL A 200 16.24 -10.88 5.89
C VAL A 200 16.43 -9.99 4.69
N LEU A 201 15.98 -10.48 3.55
CA LEU A 201 15.96 -9.81 2.26
C LEU A 201 14.57 -9.25 1.95
N CYS A 202 13.51 -9.96 2.35
CA CYS A 202 12.15 -9.53 2.09
C CYS A 202 11.19 -10.11 3.14
N TYR A 203 10.23 -9.32 3.60
CA TYR A 203 9.05 -9.82 4.29
C TYR A 203 7.89 -9.89 3.31
N SER A 204 7.04 -10.89 3.46
CA SER A 204 5.83 -11.08 2.68
C SER A 204 4.62 -11.26 3.58
N LEU A 205 3.52 -10.62 3.22
CA LEU A 205 2.21 -10.80 3.83
C LEU A 205 1.22 -11.07 2.71
N GLY A 206 0.50 -12.19 2.75
CA GLY A 206 -0.51 -12.57 1.77
C GLY A 206 -1.85 -12.83 2.44
N GLN A 207 -2.94 -12.40 1.83
CA GLN A 207 -4.28 -12.81 2.21
C GLN A 207 -4.88 -13.69 1.12
N GLY A 208 -5.18 -14.93 1.47
CA GLY A 208 -5.98 -15.83 0.64
C GLY A 208 -7.45 -15.79 1.06
N VAL A 209 -8.35 -16.00 0.11
CA VAL A 209 -9.79 -16.17 0.31
C VAL A 209 -10.17 -17.51 -0.31
N LEU A 210 -10.96 -18.31 0.42
CA LEU A 210 -11.54 -19.52 -0.16
C LEU A 210 -12.72 -19.11 -1.03
N VAL A 211 -12.71 -19.48 -2.29
CA VAL A 211 -13.73 -19.11 -3.27
C VAL A 211 -14.34 -20.37 -3.84
N ASN A 212 -15.67 -20.43 -3.93
CA ASN A 212 -16.32 -21.51 -4.64
C ASN A 212 -16.16 -21.29 -6.16
N ILE A 213 -15.59 -22.27 -6.88
CA ILE A 213 -15.20 -22.19 -8.30
C ILE A 213 -16.42 -21.94 -9.21
N VAL A 214 -17.58 -22.52 -8.85
CA VAL A 214 -18.81 -22.40 -9.65
C VAL A 214 -19.46 -21.03 -9.45
N THR A 215 -19.63 -20.61 -8.21
CA THR A 215 -20.34 -19.36 -7.88
C THR A 215 -19.45 -18.13 -7.90
N ARG A 216 -18.13 -18.31 -7.90
CA ARG A 216 -17.10 -17.27 -7.72
C ARG A 216 -17.30 -16.43 -6.44
N LYS A 217 -18.03 -16.95 -5.45
CA LYS A 217 -18.27 -16.28 -4.16
C LYS A 217 -17.33 -16.80 -3.08
N PRO A 218 -16.91 -15.95 -2.12
CA PRO A 218 -16.20 -16.40 -0.93
C PRO A 218 -17.01 -17.48 -0.19
N THR A 219 -16.36 -18.57 0.18
CA THR A 219 -16.98 -19.67 0.92
C THR A 219 -16.25 -19.88 2.26
N ALA A 220 -16.94 -20.49 3.21
CA ALA A 220 -16.37 -20.69 4.53
C ALA A 220 -15.17 -21.66 4.47
N VAL A 221 -14.07 -21.29 5.13
CA VAL A 221 -12.97 -22.20 5.44
C VAL A 221 -13.51 -23.29 6.35
N PRO A 222 -13.31 -24.58 6.03
CA PRO A 222 -13.78 -25.69 6.85
C PRO A 222 -13.36 -25.56 8.32
N ASP A 223 -14.28 -25.84 9.25
CA ASP A 223 -14.05 -25.63 10.69
C ASP A 223 -12.90 -26.49 11.24
N ASN A 224 -12.66 -27.66 10.66
CA ASN A 224 -11.51 -28.50 11.00
C ASN A 224 -10.18 -27.81 10.65
N LEU A 225 -10.10 -27.07 9.55
CA LEU A 225 -8.92 -26.28 9.21
C LEU A 225 -8.80 -25.06 10.13
N ARG A 226 -9.91 -24.38 10.41
CA ARG A 226 -9.92 -23.25 11.35
C ARG A 226 -9.45 -23.64 12.76
N LYS A 227 -9.79 -24.86 13.21
CA LYS A 227 -9.34 -25.40 14.52
C LYS A 227 -7.84 -25.68 14.59
N LEU A 228 -7.17 -25.93 13.46
CA LEU A 228 -5.72 -26.15 13.42
C LEU A 228 -4.91 -24.86 13.65
N PHE A 229 -5.53 -23.70 13.45
CA PHE A 229 -4.89 -22.40 13.60
C PHE A 229 -5.63 -21.59 14.67
N PRO A 230 -5.25 -21.73 15.96
CA PRO A 230 -5.91 -20.99 17.03
C PRO A 230 -5.88 -19.49 16.72
N LYS A 231 -7.00 -18.80 16.99
CA LYS A 231 -7.13 -17.35 16.77
C LYS A 231 -6.00 -16.62 17.49
N LYS A 232 -4.98 -16.21 16.74
CA LYS A 232 -4.11 -15.11 17.12
C LYS A 232 -4.88 -13.80 16.93
N ASP A 233 -4.26 -12.71 17.39
CA ASP A 233 -4.71 -11.31 17.39
C ASP A 233 -5.66 -10.90 16.25
N PRO A 234 -6.48 -9.85 16.44
CA PRO A 234 -7.33 -9.30 15.37
C PRO A 234 -6.56 -9.14 14.07
N LEU A 235 -7.22 -9.42 12.93
CA LEU A 235 -6.64 -9.30 11.59
C LEU A 235 -5.89 -7.96 11.50
N PRO A 236 -4.58 -7.95 11.20
CA PRO A 236 -3.88 -6.70 10.93
C PRO A 236 -4.64 -5.95 9.85
N GLN A 237 -4.90 -4.67 10.09
CA GLN A 237 -5.51 -3.82 9.08
C GLN A 237 -4.56 -3.78 7.87
N LEU A 238 -5.03 -4.33 6.75
CA LEU A 238 -4.30 -4.29 5.50
C LEU A 238 -4.35 -2.85 4.98
N GLU A 239 -3.19 -2.25 4.72
CA GLU A 239 -3.10 -0.97 4.04
C GLU A 239 -3.58 -1.17 2.60
N VAL A 240 -4.86 -0.90 2.36
CA VAL A 240 -5.41 -0.87 0.99
C VAL A 240 -4.72 0.28 0.26
N PRO A 241 -4.08 0.04 -0.90
CA PRO A 241 -3.53 1.12 -1.69
C PRO A 241 -4.63 2.13 -2.01
N THR A 242 -4.42 3.39 -1.65
CA THR A 242 -5.35 4.47 -2.00
C THR A 242 -5.45 4.55 -3.54
N PRO A 243 -6.66 4.72 -4.11
CA PRO A 243 -6.81 4.96 -5.53
C PRO A 243 -5.90 6.11 -5.99
N LEU A 244 -5.25 5.94 -7.13
CA LEU A 244 -4.39 6.98 -7.69
C LEU A 244 -5.21 8.25 -7.94
N ASP A 245 -4.68 9.40 -7.54
CA ASP A 245 -5.21 10.71 -7.94
C ASP A 245 -5.15 10.82 -9.48
N PRO A 246 -6.24 11.15 -10.18
CA PRO A 246 -6.32 11.21 -11.65
C PRO A 246 -5.42 12.28 -12.32
N GLY A 247 -4.36 12.74 -11.67
CA GLY A 247 -3.33 13.61 -12.24
C GLY A 247 -2.55 12.97 -13.39
N LYS A 248 -1.25 13.29 -13.53
CA LYS A 248 -0.39 12.76 -14.61
C LYS A 248 -0.18 11.25 -14.46
N THR A 249 -1.12 10.47 -14.97
CA THR A 249 -1.03 9.02 -15.10
C THR A 249 -0.44 8.65 -16.46
N CYS A 250 0.35 7.59 -16.48
CA CYS A 250 0.76 6.90 -17.69
C CYS A 250 0.04 5.57 -17.77
N ARG A 251 -0.68 5.36 -18.87
CA ARG A 251 -1.35 4.10 -19.16
C ARG A 251 -0.47 3.23 -20.04
N HIS A 252 -0.35 1.96 -19.68
CA HIS A 252 0.32 0.93 -20.47
C HIS A 252 -0.59 -0.27 -20.58
N ASN A 253 -0.76 -0.79 -21.80
CA ASN A 253 -1.57 -1.96 -22.06
C ASN A 253 -0.67 -3.16 -22.27
N PHE A 254 -0.98 -4.26 -21.60
CA PHE A 254 -0.35 -5.56 -21.76
C PHE A 254 -1.39 -6.57 -22.21
N VAL A 255 -0.97 -7.64 -22.89
CA VAL A 255 -1.81 -8.81 -23.17
C VAL A 255 -1.31 -9.94 -22.29
N ALA A 256 -2.19 -10.57 -21.51
CA ALA A 256 -1.83 -11.76 -20.75
C ALA A 256 -1.51 -12.92 -21.70
N LEU A 257 -0.25 -13.34 -21.75
CA LEU A 257 0.17 -14.43 -22.64
C LEU A 257 -0.14 -15.80 -22.00
N PRO A 258 -0.24 -16.90 -22.78
CA PRO A 258 -0.33 -18.26 -22.20
C PRO A 258 0.77 -18.59 -21.19
N SER A 259 1.96 -17.98 -21.32
CA SER A 259 3.05 -18.16 -20.35
C SER A 259 2.89 -17.36 -19.06
N ASP A 260 1.99 -16.40 -19.07
CA ASP A 260 1.66 -15.56 -17.92
C ASP A 260 0.54 -16.18 -17.09
N SER A 261 -0.12 -17.23 -17.58
CA SER A 261 -1.23 -17.91 -16.92
C SER A 261 -0.78 -19.09 -16.05
N ASP A 262 -1.51 -19.32 -14.96
CA ASP A 262 -1.41 -20.50 -14.12
C ASP A 262 -2.22 -21.67 -14.69
N MET A 263 -2.30 -22.77 -13.93
CA MET A 263 -3.06 -23.96 -14.35
C MET A 263 -4.58 -23.78 -14.38
N ASN A 264 -5.09 -22.65 -13.87
CA ASN A 264 -6.50 -22.27 -13.93
C ASN A 264 -6.77 -21.28 -15.08
N GLU A 265 -5.80 -21.09 -15.98
CA GLU A 265 -5.88 -20.13 -17.09
C GLU A 265 -5.98 -18.67 -16.62
N HIS A 266 -5.56 -18.38 -15.39
CA HIS A 266 -5.52 -17.03 -14.83
C HIS A 266 -4.11 -16.49 -14.84
N THR A 267 -3.95 -15.20 -15.13
CA THR A 267 -2.67 -14.50 -15.04
C THR A 267 -2.08 -14.67 -13.64
N ASN A 268 -0.85 -15.19 -13.58
CA ASN A 268 -0.08 -15.39 -12.36
C ASN A 268 0.16 -14.05 -11.66
N PHE A 269 0.09 -14.03 -10.32
CA PHE A 269 0.40 -12.86 -9.49
C PHE A 269 1.76 -12.23 -9.86
N ALA A 270 2.79 -13.03 -10.17
CA ALA A 270 4.13 -12.56 -10.52
C ALA A 270 4.11 -11.73 -11.81
N THR A 271 3.20 -12.07 -12.74
CA THR A 271 3.00 -11.35 -13.98
C THR A 271 2.43 -9.95 -13.72
N TYR A 272 1.50 -9.77 -12.79
CA TYR A 272 0.99 -8.43 -12.47
C TYR A 272 2.11 -7.55 -11.89
N ILE A 273 2.97 -8.08 -11.03
CA ILE A 273 4.15 -7.36 -10.54
C ILE A 273 5.05 -6.94 -11.70
N ARG A 274 5.32 -7.86 -12.63
CA ARG A 274 6.10 -7.58 -13.85
C ARG A 274 5.47 -6.45 -14.66
N PHE A 275 4.17 -6.52 -14.97
CA PHE A 275 3.46 -5.48 -15.71
C PHE A 275 3.56 -4.11 -15.02
N CYS A 276 3.39 -4.05 -13.70
CA CYS A 276 3.56 -2.81 -12.93
C CYS A 276 4.99 -2.25 -13.00
N LEU A 277 6.01 -3.10 -12.91
CA LEU A 277 7.41 -2.69 -13.01
C LEU A 277 7.76 -2.22 -14.44
N ASP A 278 7.30 -2.93 -15.46
CA ASP A 278 7.51 -2.60 -16.87
C ASP A 278 6.83 -1.28 -17.23
N ALA A 279 5.57 -1.09 -16.80
CA ALA A 279 4.82 0.16 -16.96
C ALA A 279 5.56 1.32 -16.28
N THR A 280 6.03 1.11 -15.06
CA THR A 280 6.81 2.13 -14.32
C THR A 280 8.08 2.49 -15.08
N ALA A 281 8.88 1.50 -15.50
CA ALA A 281 10.12 1.74 -16.23
C ALA A 281 9.86 2.46 -17.57
N ALA A 282 8.79 2.11 -18.28
CA ALA A 282 8.39 2.77 -19.51
C ALA A 282 7.94 4.22 -19.27
N SER A 283 7.21 4.51 -18.20
CA SER A 283 6.84 5.87 -17.79
C SER A 283 8.06 6.73 -17.43
N VAL A 284 9.04 6.17 -16.71
CA VAL A 284 10.31 6.87 -16.41
C VAL A 284 11.05 7.23 -17.69
N ARG A 285 11.17 6.30 -18.65
CA ARG A 285 11.82 6.55 -19.96
C ARG A 285 11.11 7.64 -20.77
N LYS A 286 9.79 7.74 -20.65
CA LYS A 286 8.98 8.80 -21.28
C LYS A 286 9.08 10.16 -20.55
N GLY A 287 9.87 10.25 -19.48
CA GLY A 287 9.99 11.46 -18.67
C GLY A 287 8.74 11.78 -17.85
N ALA A 288 7.79 10.84 -17.73
CA ALA A 288 6.55 11.08 -17.01
C ALA A 288 6.74 11.15 -15.49
N PHE A 289 7.81 10.50 -14.98
CA PHE A 289 8.14 10.44 -13.56
C PHE A 289 9.52 11.10 -13.30
N PRO A 290 9.60 12.45 -13.31
CA PRO A 290 10.86 13.18 -13.23
C PRO A 290 11.70 12.88 -11.98
N PHE A 291 11.09 12.42 -10.87
CA PHE A 291 11.84 12.13 -9.63
C PHE A 291 12.44 10.72 -9.59
N LEU A 292 12.16 9.89 -10.60
CA LEU A 292 12.73 8.55 -10.75
C LEU A 292 13.98 8.51 -11.66
N ASN A 293 14.56 9.66 -12.07
CA ASN A 293 15.85 9.77 -12.77
C ASN A 293 17.02 9.91 -11.75
N LYS A 294 18.24 9.35 -11.86
CA LYS A 294 19.03 8.65 -12.89
C LYS A 294 19.53 7.28 -12.35
N GLY A 295 18.64 6.35 -12.08
CA GLY A 295 19.00 5.00 -11.62
C GLY A 295 17.78 4.13 -11.40
N GLN A 296 17.93 2.80 -11.43
CA GLN A 296 16.81 1.91 -11.13
C GLN A 296 16.35 2.17 -9.68
N PRO A 297 15.11 2.63 -9.46
CA PRO A 297 14.63 2.90 -8.12
C PRO A 297 14.58 1.59 -7.32
N LYS A 298 15.18 1.60 -6.12
CA LYS A 298 15.08 0.48 -5.19
C LYS A 298 13.67 0.44 -4.63
N VAL A 299 12.90 -0.55 -5.05
CA VAL A 299 11.54 -0.80 -4.54
C VAL A 299 11.65 -1.18 -3.06
N LYS A 300 10.95 -0.45 -2.20
CA LYS A 300 10.92 -0.76 -0.75
C LYS A 300 9.70 -1.57 -0.36
N LYS A 301 8.56 -1.32 -1.02
CA LYS A 301 7.29 -1.95 -0.73
C LYS A 301 6.53 -2.18 -2.04
N ILE A 302 5.91 -3.33 -2.17
CA ILE A 302 4.95 -3.68 -3.22
C ILE A 302 3.68 -4.11 -2.50
N SER A 303 2.55 -3.48 -2.79
CA SER A 303 1.24 -3.92 -2.29
C SER A 303 0.31 -4.14 -3.48
N LEU A 304 -0.36 -5.28 -3.50
CA LEU A 304 -1.31 -5.69 -4.53
C LEU A 304 -2.64 -5.99 -3.87
N LEU A 305 -3.70 -5.38 -4.36
CA LEU A 305 -5.08 -5.74 -4.02
C LEU A 305 -5.74 -6.29 -5.28
N PHE A 306 -6.06 -7.58 -5.27
CA PHE A 306 -6.69 -8.25 -6.39
C PHE A 306 -8.21 -8.09 -6.28
N GLN A 307 -8.79 -7.42 -7.27
CA GLN A 307 -10.24 -7.22 -7.36
C GLN A 307 -10.88 -8.22 -8.33
N ASN A 308 -10.17 -8.56 -9.43
CA ASN A 308 -10.63 -9.47 -10.47
C ASN A 308 -9.47 -10.31 -11.00
N GLU A 309 -9.78 -11.40 -11.70
CA GLU A 309 -8.82 -12.21 -12.45
C GLU A 309 -8.70 -11.71 -13.89
N THR A 310 -7.51 -11.84 -14.48
CA THR A 310 -7.25 -11.65 -15.91
C THR A 310 -6.97 -13.01 -16.53
N LYS A 311 -7.66 -13.37 -17.61
CA LYS A 311 -7.45 -14.62 -18.35
C LYS A 311 -6.43 -14.47 -19.46
N GLU A 312 -5.93 -15.60 -19.94
CA GLU A 312 -5.13 -15.65 -21.16
C GLU A 312 -5.81 -14.89 -22.33
N GLY A 313 -5.03 -14.06 -23.02
CA GLY A 313 -5.48 -13.26 -24.16
C GLY A 313 -6.17 -11.94 -23.79
N GLU A 314 -6.53 -11.72 -22.53
CA GLU A 314 -7.15 -10.46 -22.11
C GLU A 314 -6.13 -9.31 -22.01
N ASN A 315 -6.63 -8.09 -22.26
CA ASN A 315 -5.84 -6.87 -22.10
C ASN A 315 -5.82 -6.43 -20.63
N VAL A 316 -4.64 -6.19 -20.10
CA VAL A 316 -4.40 -5.58 -18.79
C VAL A 316 -3.94 -4.15 -18.99
N THR A 317 -4.74 -3.19 -18.54
CA THR A 317 -4.34 -1.78 -18.48
C THR A 317 -3.70 -1.50 -17.13
N VAL A 318 -2.43 -1.12 -17.15
CA VAL A 318 -1.71 -0.62 -15.97
C VAL A 318 -1.68 0.90 -16.04
N GLU A 319 -2.32 1.55 -15.07
CA GLU A 319 -2.18 2.97 -14.83
C GLU A 319 -1.08 3.19 -13.78
N ALA A 320 0.00 3.86 -14.17
CA ALA A 320 1.06 4.24 -13.28
C ALA A 320 1.00 5.76 -13.05
N ALA A 321 0.93 6.21 -11.81
CA ALA A 321 1.14 7.60 -11.45
C ALA A 321 2.39 7.71 -10.59
N GLU A 322 3.18 8.76 -10.81
CA GLU A 322 4.15 9.17 -9.80
C GLU A 322 3.36 9.93 -8.76
N ASP A 323 3.31 9.35 -7.57
CA ASP A 323 2.77 10.06 -6.45
C ASP A 323 3.72 11.19 -6.07
N LEU A 324 3.44 12.39 -6.61
CA LEU A 324 4.14 13.64 -6.31
C LEU A 324 3.93 14.10 -4.86
N VAL A 325 3.35 13.26 -4.00
CA VAL A 325 3.19 13.43 -2.55
C VAL A 325 4.50 13.66 -1.77
N ARG A 326 5.61 14.01 -2.42
CA ARG A 326 6.85 14.45 -1.76
C ARG A 326 6.83 15.90 -1.27
N ASN A 327 5.87 16.71 -1.69
CA ASN A 327 5.61 18.00 -1.04
C ASN A 327 4.50 17.83 0.00
N VAL A 328 4.76 18.26 1.23
CA VAL A 328 3.73 18.44 2.25
C VAL A 328 2.78 19.50 1.67
N THR A 329 1.60 19.06 1.22
CA THR A 329 0.56 19.98 0.77
C THR A 329 -0.19 20.50 2.00
N PRO A 330 -0.87 21.65 1.91
CA PRO A 330 -1.61 22.20 3.05
C PRO A 330 -2.67 21.23 3.63
N TRP A 331 -3.34 20.43 2.79
CA TRP A 331 -4.28 19.41 3.29
C TRP A 331 -3.58 18.20 3.95
N LYS A 332 -2.38 17.80 3.49
CA LYS A 332 -1.59 16.78 4.21
C LYS A 332 -1.04 17.28 5.52
N LEU A 333 -0.66 18.55 5.59
CA LEU A 333 -0.30 19.21 6.85
C LEU A 333 -1.49 19.16 7.82
N ALA A 334 -2.70 19.44 7.34
CA ALA A 334 -3.92 19.32 8.14
C ALA A 334 -4.16 17.88 8.63
N LEU A 335 -3.92 16.88 7.77
CA LEU A 335 -4.03 15.47 8.13
C LEU A 335 -2.99 15.08 9.20
N LEU A 336 -1.73 15.50 9.04
CA LEU A 336 -0.66 15.28 10.01
C LEU A 336 -0.98 15.91 11.37
N ILE A 337 -1.46 17.16 11.38
CA ILE A 337 -1.93 17.84 12.59
C ILE A 337 -3.10 17.08 13.23
N GLY A 338 -4.01 16.55 12.40
CA GLY A 338 -5.09 15.67 12.84
C GLY A 338 -4.61 14.44 13.61
N TYR A 339 -3.57 13.75 13.10
CA TYR A 339 -2.97 12.60 13.79
C TYR A 339 -2.21 13.00 15.06
N ALA A 340 -1.41 14.07 15.02
CA ALA A 340 -0.70 14.57 16.19
C ALA A 340 -1.66 14.98 17.31
N ARG A 341 -2.82 15.56 16.96
CA ARG A 341 -3.92 15.83 17.90
C ARG A 341 -4.43 14.55 18.55
N LEU A 342 -4.76 13.53 17.75
CA LEU A 342 -5.26 12.26 18.27
C LEU A 342 -4.23 11.65 19.25
N ALA A 343 -2.95 11.61 18.86
CA ALA A 343 -1.87 11.14 19.72
C ALA A 343 -1.76 11.96 21.03
N ALA A 344 -1.86 13.29 20.97
CA ALA A 344 -1.81 14.14 22.16
C ALA A 344 -2.99 13.89 23.12
N ILE A 345 -4.18 13.60 22.57
CA ILE A 345 -5.38 13.25 23.33
C ILE A 345 -5.23 11.85 23.97
N THR A 346 -4.67 10.88 23.25
CA THR A 346 -4.57 9.48 23.69
C THR A 346 -3.36 9.17 24.57
N GLU A 347 -2.19 9.74 24.34
CA GLU A 347 -0.96 9.35 25.04
C GLU A 347 -0.73 10.12 26.34
N LYS A 348 -1.04 11.42 26.38
CA LYS A 348 -0.60 12.30 27.48
C LYS A 348 -1.56 12.38 28.66
N SER A 349 -2.50 11.45 28.83
CA SER A 349 -3.52 11.45 29.92
C SER A 349 -4.42 12.68 30.02
N VAL A 350 -4.26 13.67 29.12
CA VAL A 350 -4.96 14.95 29.27
C VAL A 350 -6.46 14.80 29.07
N PHE A 351 -6.91 13.85 28.25
CA PHE A 351 -8.34 13.59 28.03
C PHE A 351 -8.74 12.13 28.26
N LEU A 352 -7.80 11.28 28.71
CA LEU A 352 -8.10 9.90 29.09
C LEU A 352 -8.82 9.88 30.44
N LEU A 353 -10.14 10.01 30.39
CA LEU A 353 -11.01 9.64 31.49
C LEU A 353 -11.54 8.24 31.18
N PRO A 354 -11.17 7.21 31.97
CA PRO A 354 -11.64 5.86 31.76
C PRO A 354 -13.18 5.81 31.60
N GLY A 355 -13.66 5.24 30.50
CA GLY A 355 -15.09 5.15 30.18
C GLY A 355 -15.70 6.38 29.47
N TYR A 356 -15.07 7.55 29.54
CA TYR A 356 -15.59 8.79 28.96
C TYR A 356 -15.68 8.71 27.42
N LEU A 357 -14.71 8.08 26.76
CA LEU A 357 -14.66 7.92 25.30
C LEU A 357 -15.68 6.92 24.71
N LYS A 358 -16.40 6.15 25.53
CA LYS A 358 -17.39 5.17 25.02
C LYS A 358 -18.70 5.82 24.56
N THR A 359 -19.08 6.93 25.18
CA THR A 359 -20.38 7.58 24.94
C THR A 359 -20.25 8.97 24.33
N ILE A 360 -19.04 9.52 24.23
CA ILE A 360 -18.80 10.85 23.69
C ILE A 360 -17.77 10.80 22.57
N THR A 361 -17.84 11.79 21.70
CA THR A 361 -16.83 12.04 20.67
C THR A 361 -16.51 13.54 20.61
N SER A 362 -15.45 13.90 19.91
CA SER A 362 -15.09 15.31 19.66
C SER A 362 -15.29 15.64 18.20
N PHE A 363 -16.07 16.69 17.93
CA PHE A 363 -16.21 17.26 16.60
C PHE A 363 -15.35 18.50 16.47
N LEU A 364 -14.62 18.59 15.37
CA LEU A 364 -13.89 19.79 15.01
C LEU A 364 -14.90 20.88 14.67
N ARG A 365 -14.83 22.04 15.34
CA ARG A 365 -15.70 23.19 15.06
C ARG A 365 -14.97 24.27 14.29
N TYR A 366 -13.70 24.51 14.63
CA TYR A 366 -12.88 25.51 13.97
C TYR A 366 -11.44 25.02 13.85
N GLN A 367 -10.78 25.31 12.74
CA GLN A 367 -9.33 25.13 12.63
C GLN A 367 -8.71 26.33 11.93
N GLU A 368 -7.50 26.69 12.33
CA GLU A 368 -6.69 27.71 11.72
C GLU A 368 -5.24 27.22 11.57
N PHE A 369 -4.66 27.44 10.40
CA PHE A 369 -3.26 27.22 10.10
C PHE A 369 -2.64 28.52 9.60
N LEU A 370 -1.55 28.93 10.23
CA LEU A 370 -0.68 30.02 9.79
C LEU A 370 0.59 29.39 9.25
N LEU A 371 0.70 29.31 7.93
CA LEU A 371 1.85 28.72 7.25
C LEU A 371 2.95 29.78 7.15
N GLU A 372 4.13 29.44 7.64
CA GLU A 372 5.30 30.30 7.58
C GLU A 372 6.02 30.13 6.24
N PRO A 373 6.78 31.14 5.78
CA PRO A 373 7.50 31.04 4.52
C PRO A 373 8.46 29.85 4.44
N ALA A 374 9.08 29.49 5.56
CA ALA A 374 9.97 28.33 5.71
C ALA A 374 9.29 27.01 5.29
N PHE A 375 7.96 26.90 5.37
CA PHE A 375 7.20 25.77 4.85
C PHE A 375 7.44 25.54 3.36
N TYR A 376 7.59 26.62 2.59
CA TYR A 376 7.76 26.55 1.14
C TYR A 376 9.22 26.48 0.72
N THR A 377 10.15 26.97 1.56
CA THR A 377 11.55 27.15 1.17
C THR A 377 12.51 26.19 1.85
N ASP A 378 12.22 25.76 3.06
CA ASP A 378 13.09 24.86 3.81
C ASP A 378 12.64 23.40 3.74
N VAL A 379 11.35 23.15 3.53
CA VAL A 379 10.82 21.78 3.39
C VAL A 379 11.30 21.18 2.07
N LYS A 380 12.07 20.09 2.16
CA LYS A 380 12.57 19.31 1.03
C LYS A 380 11.94 17.92 1.05
N PRO A 381 12.01 17.18 -0.07
CA PRO A 381 11.66 15.76 -0.05
C PRO A 381 12.43 15.03 1.06
N ARG A 382 11.70 14.29 1.90
CA ARG A 382 12.22 13.56 3.09
C ARG A 382 12.59 14.44 4.29
N SER A 383 12.21 15.71 4.30
CA SER A 383 12.20 16.49 5.54
C SER A 383 11.32 15.78 6.57
N PHE A 384 11.84 15.65 7.79
CA PHE A 384 11.05 15.25 8.94
C PHE A 384 10.53 16.49 9.63
N VAL A 385 9.34 16.41 10.22
CA VAL A 385 8.77 17.52 10.99
C VAL A 385 8.43 17.03 12.40
N VAL A 386 8.53 17.94 13.36
CA VAL A 386 8.12 17.73 14.75
C VAL A 386 6.86 18.54 14.97
N VAL A 387 5.79 17.89 15.43
CA VAL A 387 4.54 18.56 15.78
C VAL A 387 4.45 18.68 17.29
N THR A 388 4.47 19.90 17.79
CA THR A 388 4.28 20.18 19.22
C THR A 388 2.84 20.62 19.43
N VAL A 389 2.10 19.88 20.27
CA VAL A 389 0.69 20.17 20.59
C VAL A 389 0.58 20.55 22.06
N GLY A 390 -0.11 21.65 22.33
CA GLY A 390 -0.50 22.10 23.67
C GLY A 390 -2.01 22.35 23.77
N VAL A 391 -2.51 22.38 24.99
CA VAL A 391 -3.90 22.76 25.28
C VAL A 391 -3.98 24.28 25.42
N GLY A 392 -4.88 24.91 24.67
CA GLY A 392 -5.20 26.32 24.77
C GLY A 392 -6.36 26.55 25.73
N HIS A 393 -7.40 27.25 25.26
CA HIS A 393 -8.62 27.46 26.03
C HIS A 393 -9.42 26.16 26.23
N VAL A 394 -9.98 25.96 27.43
CA VAL A 394 -10.94 24.87 27.70
C VAL A 394 -12.24 25.48 28.23
N GLY A 395 -13.28 25.44 27.41
CA GLY A 395 -14.61 25.93 27.73
C GLY A 395 -15.48 24.89 28.44
N ARG A 396 -16.79 25.16 28.51
CA ARG A 396 -17.74 24.22 29.15
C ARG A 396 -17.85 22.91 28.38
N THR A 397 -17.99 22.96 27.06
CA THR A 397 -18.23 21.79 26.18
C THR A 397 -17.19 21.69 25.06
N SER A 398 -16.18 22.55 25.08
CA SER A 398 -15.22 22.68 23.98
C SER A 398 -13.81 22.89 24.51
N TYR A 399 -12.82 22.57 23.69
CA TYR A 399 -11.42 22.81 24.00
C TYR A 399 -10.67 23.21 22.73
N GLU A 400 -9.59 23.96 22.91
CA GLU A 400 -8.65 24.35 21.88
C GLU A 400 -7.36 23.57 22.05
N LEU A 401 -6.84 23.07 20.95
CA LEU A 401 -5.47 22.58 20.84
C LEU A 401 -4.72 23.51 19.90
N LYS A 402 -3.55 23.96 20.34
CA LYS A 402 -2.69 24.84 19.56
C LYS A 402 -1.26 24.34 19.58
N GLY A 403 -0.48 24.75 18.60
CA GLY A 403 0.87 24.23 18.50
C GLY A 403 1.60 24.67 17.25
N ASP A 404 2.79 24.11 17.10
CA ASP A 404 3.69 24.40 16.01
C ASP A 404 4.09 23.11 15.29
N VAL A 405 4.23 23.21 13.98
CA VAL A 405 4.90 22.22 13.14
C VAL A 405 6.28 22.79 12.82
N GLN A 406 7.33 22.09 13.23
CA GLN A 406 8.72 22.53 13.10
C GLN A 406 9.49 21.57 12.20
N LEU A 407 10.45 22.08 11.42
CA LEU A 407 11.37 21.25 10.65
C LEU A 407 12.38 20.56 11.59
N ALA A 408 12.47 19.24 11.51
CA ALA A 408 13.44 18.48 12.30
C ALA A 408 14.87 18.86 11.87
N GLY A 409 15.74 19.08 12.85
CA GLY A 409 17.13 19.50 12.65
C GLY A 409 17.33 21.00 12.78
N SER A 410 16.59 21.83 12.03
CA SER A 410 16.71 23.29 12.13
C SER A 410 15.84 23.91 13.23
N GLY A 411 14.74 23.25 13.60
CA GLY A 411 13.74 23.80 14.52
C GLY A 411 12.90 24.93 13.91
N ALA A 412 13.06 25.22 12.61
CA ALA A 412 12.32 26.28 11.92
C ALA A 412 10.81 26.01 12.01
N VAL A 413 10.03 26.99 12.45
CA VAL A 413 8.56 26.89 12.49
C VAL A 413 8.03 26.98 11.07
N LEU A 414 7.33 25.94 10.65
CA LEU A 414 6.72 25.81 9.33
C LEU A 414 5.25 26.20 9.34
N CYS A 415 4.55 25.89 10.43
CA CYS A 415 3.13 26.21 10.58
C CYS A 415 2.79 26.36 12.04
N ARG A 416 2.01 27.39 12.39
CA ARG A 416 1.30 27.45 13.67
C ARG A 416 -0.14 27.03 13.45
N PHE A 417 -0.72 26.32 14.39
CA PHE A 417 -2.11 25.90 14.29
C PHE A 417 -2.89 26.15 15.58
N SER A 418 -4.19 26.38 15.41
CA SER A 418 -5.20 26.37 16.48
C SER A 418 -6.41 25.59 15.99
N VAL A 419 -6.91 24.70 16.83
CA VAL A 419 -7.96 23.73 16.49
C VAL A 419 -8.93 23.67 17.66
N MET A 420 -10.16 24.10 17.45
CA MET A 420 -11.22 24.07 18.45
C MET A 420 -12.16 22.90 18.21
N SER A 421 -12.32 22.04 19.22
CA SER A 421 -13.22 20.90 19.17
C SER A 421 -14.32 21.04 20.22
N VAL A 422 -15.51 20.52 19.91
CA VAL A 422 -16.65 20.42 20.82
C VAL A 422 -16.84 18.96 21.16
N VAL A 423 -16.97 18.65 22.44
CA VAL A 423 -17.29 17.30 22.91
C VAL A 423 -18.80 17.13 22.90
N VAL A 424 -19.26 16.05 22.27
CA VAL A 424 -20.68 15.73 22.17
C VAL A 424 -20.91 14.28 22.58
N ASP A 425 -22.11 14.01 23.06
CA ASP A 425 -22.57 12.64 23.26
C ASP A 425 -22.90 11.98 21.91
N ILE A 426 -22.41 10.77 21.68
CA ILE A 426 -22.54 10.04 20.41
C ILE A 426 -24.01 9.72 20.12
N SER A 427 -24.78 9.38 21.15
CA SER A 427 -26.17 8.93 21.00
C SER A 427 -27.13 10.08 20.71
N THR A 428 -26.93 11.21 21.37
CA THR A 428 -27.81 12.39 21.27
C THR A 428 -27.29 13.41 20.27
N ARG A 429 -26.02 13.32 19.85
CA ARG A 429 -25.29 14.32 19.06
C ARG A 429 -25.33 15.73 19.68
N ARG A 430 -25.52 15.84 21.01
CA ARG A 430 -25.58 17.12 21.73
C ARG A 430 -24.28 17.42 22.47
N PRO A 431 -23.84 18.69 22.56
CA PRO A 431 -22.67 19.07 23.34
C PRO A 431 -22.80 18.63 24.80
N VAL A 432 -21.74 18.02 25.34
CA VAL A 432 -21.68 17.59 26.74
C VAL A 432 -20.61 18.36 27.51
N PRO A 433 -20.86 18.68 28.79
CA PRO A 433 -19.86 19.34 29.61
C PRO A 433 -18.59 18.52 29.75
N LEU A 434 -17.45 19.18 29.58
CA LEU A 434 -16.14 18.68 29.94
C LEU A 434 -15.99 18.62 31.46
N PRO A 435 -15.31 17.59 32.00
CA PRO A 435 -15.03 17.46 33.42
C PRO A 435 -14.25 18.67 33.94
N GLU A 436 -14.60 19.07 35.16
CA GLU A 436 -14.02 20.25 35.83
C GLU A 436 -12.49 20.17 35.88
N THR A 437 -11.93 18.98 36.08
CA THR A 437 -10.48 18.73 36.08
C THR A 437 -9.81 19.10 34.75
N LEU A 438 -10.51 18.97 33.62
CA LEU A 438 -10.02 19.37 32.31
C LEU A 438 -10.19 20.87 32.08
N ARG A 439 -11.32 21.42 32.50
CA ARG A 439 -11.61 22.85 32.39
C ARG A 439 -10.56 23.71 33.10
N ARG A 440 -10.07 23.25 34.26
CA ARG A 440 -8.98 23.91 35.00
C ARG A 440 -7.61 23.85 34.31
N ARG A 441 -7.40 22.98 33.32
CA ARG A 441 -6.15 22.91 32.54
C ARG A 441 -6.12 23.90 31.38
N GLY A 442 -7.25 24.55 31.07
CA GLY A 442 -7.31 25.56 30.03
C GLY A 442 -6.57 26.83 30.44
N HIS A 443 -5.83 27.41 29.50
CA HIS A 443 -5.13 28.68 29.70
C HIS A 443 -5.44 29.65 28.57
N GLY A 444 -5.48 30.94 28.89
CA GLY A 444 -5.68 32.00 27.92
C GLY A 444 -7.15 32.30 27.57
N PRO A 445 -7.37 33.36 26.78
CA PRO A 445 -8.71 33.80 26.39
C PRO A 445 -9.39 32.78 25.47
N ARG A 446 -10.71 32.81 25.44
CA ARG A 446 -11.49 32.03 24.46
C ARG A 446 -11.13 32.51 23.04
N PRO A 447 -10.78 31.62 22.10
CA PRO A 447 -10.51 32.01 20.73
C PRO A 447 -11.78 32.52 20.07
N GLU A 448 -11.62 33.56 19.26
CA GLU A 448 -12.65 33.92 18.29
C GLU A 448 -12.73 32.81 17.23
N SER A 449 -13.91 32.22 17.09
CA SER A 449 -14.19 31.12 16.16
C SER A 449 -15.07 31.60 15.00
N CYS A 450 -14.90 32.86 14.61
CA CYS A 450 -15.60 33.46 13.49
C CYS A 450 -14.64 33.67 12.31
N LEU A 451 -15.15 33.45 11.10
CA LEU A 451 -14.48 33.92 9.91
C LEU A 451 -14.80 35.41 9.72
N PRO A 452 -13.85 36.21 9.20
CA PRO A 452 -13.97 37.67 9.14
C PRO A 452 -14.89 38.17 8.01
N PHE A 453 -15.70 37.30 7.39
CA PHE A 453 -16.58 37.66 6.28
C PHE A 453 -17.99 37.11 6.48
N ALA A 454 -18.98 37.85 5.98
CA ALA A 454 -20.36 37.41 5.97
C ALA A 454 -20.57 36.29 4.93
N SER A 455 -21.37 35.28 5.27
CA SER A 455 -21.78 34.17 4.39
C SER A 455 -22.54 34.64 3.12
N ALA A 456 -22.90 35.93 3.03
CA ALA A 456 -23.78 36.48 1.99
C ALA A 456 -23.06 37.05 0.75
N LEU A 457 -21.74 36.91 0.61
CA LEU A 457 -21.07 37.36 -0.62
C LEU A 457 -21.41 36.43 -1.79
N PRO A 458 -21.76 36.95 -2.98
CA PRO A 458 -22.11 36.12 -4.11
C PRO A 458 -20.89 35.32 -4.59
N ALA A 459 -21.09 34.01 -4.76
CA ALA A 459 -20.06 33.13 -5.27
C ALA A 459 -19.60 33.56 -6.67
N THR A 460 -18.30 33.65 -6.90
CA THR A 460 -17.73 33.96 -8.22
C THR A 460 -17.50 32.69 -9.05
N HIS A 461 -17.33 31.57 -8.36
CA HIS A 461 -17.21 30.23 -8.92
C HIS A 461 -17.93 29.20 -8.05
N SER A 462 -18.36 28.11 -8.68
CA SER A 462 -19.07 27.02 -8.01
C SER A 462 -18.69 25.71 -8.68
N GLN A 463 -18.29 24.72 -7.87
CA GLN A 463 -17.84 23.41 -8.35
C GLN A 463 -18.43 22.29 -7.48
N ARG A 464 -18.90 21.23 -8.14
CA ARG A 464 -19.46 20.05 -7.47
C ARG A 464 -18.41 18.95 -7.28
N PHE A 465 -18.48 18.29 -6.14
CA PHE A 465 -17.71 17.10 -5.77
C PHE A 465 -18.67 16.04 -5.22
N ASP A 466 -18.35 14.77 -5.38
CA ASP A 466 -19.05 13.68 -4.70
C ASP A 466 -18.08 13.03 -3.71
N VAL A 467 -18.50 12.83 -2.45
CA VAL A 467 -17.65 12.21 -1.42
C VAL A 467 -17.38 10.76 -1.76
N ARG A 468 -16.10 10.37 -1.86
CA ARG A 468 -15.65 9.02 -2.18
C ARG A 468 -15.19 8.25 -0.94
N GLU A 469 -15.00 6.93 -1.07
CA GLU A 469 -14.48 6.11 0.04
C GLU A 469 -13.10 6.60 0.53
N SER A 470 -12.25 7.06 -0.39
CA SER A 470 -10.94 7.64 -0.06
C SER A 470 -11.02 8.96 0.70
N ASP A 471 -12.20 9.60 0.71
CA ASP A 471 -12.40 10.87 1.39
C ASP A 471 -12.81 10.70 2.86
N LEU A 472 -13.11 9.47 3.30
CA LEU A 472 -13.63 9.18 4.63
C LEU A 472 -12.52 9.01 5.68
N ASP A 473 -12.84 9.35 6.92
CA ASP A 473 -12.06 9.00 8.11
C ASP A 473 -12.54 7.67 8.73
N PHE A 474 -11.94 7.30 9.86
CA PHE A 474 -12.30 6.05 10.57
C PHE A 474 -13.72 6.04 11.16
N ASN A 475 -14.40 7.19 11.20
CA ASN A 475 -15.79 7.31 11.64
C ASN A 475 -16.77 7.21 10.46
N GLY A 476 -16.27 7.07 9.22
CA GLY A 476 -17.10 7.07 8.02
C GLY A 476 -17.60 8.46 7.61
N HIS A 477 -16.99 9.52 8.14
CA HIS A 477 -17.29 10.90 7.76
C HIS A 477 -16.21 11.42 6.82
N THR A 478 -16.53 12.42 5.99
CA THR A 478 -15.54 13.11 5.16
C THR A 478 -14.46 13.72 6.06
N ASN A 479 -13.21 13.30 5.86
CA ASN A 479 -12.07 13.76 6.64
C ASN A 479 -11.88 15.28 6.49
N GLN A 480 -11.59 15.97 7.59
CA GLN A 480 -11.47 17.43 7.61
C GLN A 480 -10.46 17.99 6.59
N SER A 481 -9.39 17.24 6.30
CA SER A 481 -8.38 17.63 5.32
C SER A 481 -8.90 17.65 3.88
N ASN A 482 -9.92 16.84 3.57
CA ASN A 482 -10.50 16.79 2.23
C ASN A 482 -11.31 18.04 1.90
N TYR A 483 -11.93 18.71 2.87
CA TYR A 483 -12.57 20.00 2.60
C TYR A 483 -11.56 21.07 2.17
N ILE A 484 -10.35 21.09 2.75
CA ILE A 484 -9.28 21.98 2.28
C ILE A 484 -8.92 21.65 0.83
N ARG A 485 -8.81 20.35 0.50
CA ARG A 485 -8.55 19.91 -0.88
C ARG A 485 -9.64 20.36 -1.84
N PHE A 486 -10.91 20.15 -1.51
CA PHE A 486 -12.05 20.59 -2.34
C PHE A 486 -12.04 22.11 -2.58
N CYS A 487 -11.77 22.91 -1.53
CA CYS A 487 -11.61 24.36 -1.67
C CYS A 487 -10.42 24.73 -2.56
N CYS A 488 -9.28 24.06 -2.42
CA CYS A 488 -8.11 24.28 -3.30
C CYS A 488 -8.44 23.96 -4.77
N ASP A 489 -9.11 22.83 -5.03
CA ASP A 489 -9.48 22.39 -6.37
C ASP A 489 -10.46 23.39 -7.02
N ALA A 490 -11.49 23.82 -6.28
CA ALA A 490 -12.44 24.85 -6.73
C ALA A 490 -11.76 26.19 -7.01
N ALA A 491 -10.84 26.62 -6.14
CA ALA A 491 -10.08 27.84 -6.36
C ALA A 491 -9.16 27.75 -7.60
N ALA A 492 -8.51 26.60 -7.82
CA ALA A 492 -7.64 26.42 -8.98
C ALA A 492 -8.44 26.46 -10.29
N SER A 493 -9.61 25.83 -10.30
CA SER A 493 -10.58 25.89 -11.41
C SER A 493 -11.05 27.32 -11.70
N ALA A 494 -11.40 28.07 -10.64
CA ALA A 494 -11.82 29.46 -10.73
C ALA A 494 -10.72 30.39 -11.28
N VAL A 495 -9.48 30.25 -10.79
CA VAL A 495 -8.30 30.98 -11.30
C VAL A 495 -8.10 30.71 -12.79
N LYS A 496 -8.10 29.42 -13.18
CA LYS A 496 -7.93 29.02 -14.59
C LYS A 496 -9.03 29.61 -15.49
N SER A 497 -10.22 29.80 -14.92
CA SER A 497 -11.38 30.41 -15.60
C SER A 497 -11.40 31.94 -15.52
N GLY A 498 -10.36 32.58 -14.98
CA GLY A 498 -10.25 34.03 -14.86
C GLY A 498 -11.27 34.67 -13.90
N ARG A 499 -11.78 33.91 -12.92
CA ARG A 499 -12.84 34.36 -12.01
C ARG A 499 -12.35 35.26 -10.87
N TYR A 500 -11.07 35.24 -10.54
CA TYR A 500 -10.50 36.07 -9.46
C TYR A 500 -9.65 37.20 -10.03
N PRO A 501 -10.10 38.47 -9.93
CA PRO A 501 -9.38 39.61 -10.51
C PRO A 501 -7.92 39.75 -10.06
N SER A 502 -7.60 39.44 -8.80
CA SER A 502 -6.22 39.61 -8.29
C SER A 502 -5.32 38.40 -8.52
N LEU A 503 -5.86 37.24 -8.92
CA LEU A 503 -5.08 36.00 -9.12
C LEU A 503 -4.91 35.72 -10.62
N LYS A 504 -3.86 36.32 -11.20
CA LYS A 504 -3.60 36.32 -12.64
C LYS A 504 -2.84 35.08 -13.15
N ARG A 505 -2.25 34.32 -12.25
CA ARG A 505 -1.44 33.12 -12.55
C ARG A 505 -2.13 31.88 -12.00
N ASP A 506 -1.63 30.70 -12.34
CA ASP A 506 -2.07 29.44 -11.73
C ASP A 506 -2.08 29.53 -10.19
N LEU A 507 -3.11 28.98 -9.54
CA LEU A 507 -3.24 29.02 -8.08
C LEU A 507 -2.00 28.43 -7.38
N LEU A 508 -1.37 27.41 -7.97
CA LEU A 508 -0.16 26.77 -7.45
C LEU A 508 1.06 27.70 -7.42
N SER A 509 1.03 28.80 -8.17
CA SER A 509 2.05 29.85 -8.09
C SER A 509 1.90 30.70 -6.82
N TYR A 510 0.71 30.71 -6.21
CA TYR A 510 0.46 31.38 -4.95
C TYR A 510 0.72 30.46 -3.76
N ARG A 511 1.40 30.99 -2.75
CA ARG A 511 1.66 30.28 -1.49
C ARG A 511 0.54 30.61 -0.50
N LEU A 512 0.02 29.60 0.19
CA LEU A 512 -0.95 29.81 1.28
C LEU A 512 -0.22 30.39 2.49
N LYS A 513 -0.74 31.48 3.02
CA LYS A 513 -0.30 32.09 4.28
C LYS A 513 -1.19 31.65 5.43
N LYS A 514 -2.50 31.63 5.20
CA LYS A 514 -3.49 31.27 6.23
C LYS A 514 -4.57 30.37 5.65
N ILE A 515 -4.96 29.36 6.40
CA ILE A 515 -6.18 28.58 6.19
C ILE A 515 -7.00 28.69 7.47
N ALA A 516 -8.26 29.10 7.39
CA ALA A 516 -9.20 28.98 8.49
C ALA A 516 -10.47 28.28 8.01
N MET A 517 -10.99 27.31 8.76
CA MET A 517 -12.18 26.55 8.40
C MET A 517 -13.13 26.46 9.60
N LEU A 518 -14.40 26.76 9.35
CA LEU A 518 -15.50 26.65 10.29
C LEU A 518 -16.38 25.47 9.86
N TYR A 519 -16.53 24.49 10.74
CA TYR A 519 -17.22 23.21 10.47
C TYR A 519 -18.61 23.22 11.09
N GLU A 520 -19.65 23.16 10.27
CA GLU A 520 -21.05 23.28 10.70
C GLU A 520 -21.78 21.95 10.68
N ASN A 521 -21.57 21.16 9.61
CA ASN A 521 -22.17 19.84 9.46
C ASN A 521 -21.16 18.82 8.91
N GLU A 522 -21.52 17.54 8.98
CA GLU A 522 -20.75 16.41 8.45
C GLU A 522 -21.27 16.01 7.06
N ALA A 523 -20.40 15.48 6.21
CA ALA A 523 -20.75 14.84 4.93
C ALA A 523 -20.30 13.37 4.92
N LEU A 524 -21.10 12.50 4.32
CA LEU A 524 -20.95 11.05 4.29
C LEU A 524 -20.62 10.54 2.88
N LEU A 525 -20.31 9.24 2.76
CA LEU A 525 -20.06 8.59 1.47
C LEU A 525 -21.21 8.83 0.48
N GLY A 526 -20.87 9.32 -0.72
CA GLY A 526 -21.82 9.59 -1.79
C GLY A 526 -22.57 10.92 -1.67
N ASP A 527 -22.37 11.69 -0.58
CA ASP A 527 -22.97 13.02 -0.47
C ASP A 527 -22.43 13.94 -1.60
N PRO A 528 -23.32 14.63 -2.33
CA PRO A 528 -22.89 15.65 -3.28
C PRO A 528 -22.60 16.94 -2.54
N LEU A 529 -21.38 17.45 -2.71
CA LEU A 529 -20.92 18.71 -2.15
C LEU A 529 -20.82 19.78 -3.23
N GLN A 530 -21.42 20.94 -2.97
CA GLN A 530 -21.23 22.13 -3.78
C GLN A 530 -20.22 23.03 -3.07
N VAL A 531 -19.12 23.36 -3.74
CA VAL A 531 -18.10 24.29 -3.24
C VAL A 531 -18.24 25.60 -3.99
N GLU A 532 -18.66 26.63 -3.27
CA GLU A 532 -18.73 28.00 -3.74
C GLU A 532 -17.51 28.78 -3.24
N SER A 533 -16.97 29.64 -4.11
CA SER A 533 -15.78 30.40 -3.79
C SER A 533 -15.78 31.79 -4.42
N TRP A 534 -15.20 32.76 -3.72
CA TRP A 534 -15.14 34.16 -4.14
C TRP A 534 -13.87 34.83 -3.61
N GLU A 535 -13.43 35.89 -4.28
CA GLU A 535 -12.37 36.75 -3.76
C GLU A 535 -12.95 37.76 -2.77
N ILE A 536 -12.28 38.00 -1.64
CA ILE A 536 -12.71 38.94 -0.60
C ILE A 536 -12.33 40.37 -1.03
N PRO A 537 -13.29 41.27 -1.31
CA PRO A 537 -12.98 42.57 -1.90
C PRO A 537 -12.08 43.46 -1.02
N SER A 538 -12.24 43.39 0.30
CA SER A 538 -11.44 44.17 1.26
C SER A 538 -10.02 43.64 1.45
N LYS A 539 -9.71 42.45 0.93
CA LYS A 539 -8.42 41.79 1.12
C LYS A 539 -8.03 41.03 -0.15
N PRO A 540 -7.45 41.72 -1.15
CA PRO A 540 -6.98 41.11 -2.38
C PRO A 540 -6.11 39.88 -2.09
N VAL A 541 -6.20 38.85 -2.94
CA VAL A 541 -5.55 37.53 -2.76
C VAL A 541 -6.00 36.72 -1.53
N SER A 542 -7.16 37.05 -0.96
CA SER A 542 -7.84 36.20 0.01
C SER A 542 -9.16 35.69 -0.57
N LEU A 543 -9.41 34.41 -0.37
CA LEU A 543 -10.55 33.69 -0.92
C LEU A 543 -11.47 33.22 0.21
N GLY A 544 -12.76 33.50 0.07
CA GLY A 544 -13.83 32.93 0.87
C GLY A 544 -14.39 31.69 0.21
N PHE A 545 -14.82 30.73 1.03
CA PHE A 545 -15.40 29.47 0.60
C PHE A 545 -16.65 29.14 1.41
N LYS A 546 -17.61 28.51 0.74
CA LYS A 546 -18.77 27.87 1.34
C LYS A 546 -18.95 26.50 0.71
N VAL A 547 -19.09 25.47 1.55
CA VAL A 547 -19.37 24.09 1.10
C VAL A 547 -20.73 23.69 1.61
N THR A 548 -21.62 23.27 0.71
CA THR A 548 -22.98 22.85 1.06
C THR A 548 -23.27 21.42 0.60
N ARG A 549 -24.19 20.77 1.29
CA ARG A 549 -24.84 19.52 0.88
C ARG A 549 -26.33 19.80 0.73
N GLY A 550 -26.79 20.00 -0.50
CA GLY A 550 -28.13 20.53 -0.74
C GLY A 550 -28.27 21.92 -0.12
N ASN A 551 -29.17 22.07 0.84
CA ASN A 551 -29.39 23.33 1.56
C ASN A 551 -28.61 23.44 2.89
N ASP A 552 -27.87 22.39 3.27
CA ASP A 552 -27.12 22.37 4.53
C ASP A 552 -25.74 23.00 4.31
N ASP A 553 -25.41 24.01 5.11
CA ASP A 553 -24.05 24.55 5.19
C ASP A 553 -23.16 23.53 5.92
N VAL A 554 -22.15 23.00 5.23
CA VAL A 554 -21.23 22.00 5.79
C VAL A 554 -20.00 22.72 6.34
N ILE A 555 -19.40 23.60 5.54
CA ILE A 555 -18.16 24.31 5.86
C ILE A 555 -18.25 25.76 5.39
N GLN A 556 -17.63 26.65 6.15
CA GLN A 556 -17.16 27.94 5.64
C GLN A 556 -15.63 28.00 5.76
N GLY A 557 -14.94 28.59 4.78
CA GLY A 557 -13.48 28.57 4.71
C GLY A 557 -12.87 29.89 4.27
N LEU A 558 -11.69 30.22 4.78
CA LEU A 558 -10.87 31.36 4.41
C LEU A 558 -9.49 30.88 4.01
N PHE A 559 -9.05 31.18 2.79
CA PHE A 559 -7.64 31.08 2.41
C PHE A 559 -7.05 32.47 2.20
N GLU A 560 -5.95 32.77 2.87
CA GLU A 560 -5.14 33.96 2.56
C GLU A 560 -3.85 33.52 1.88
N LEU A 561 -3.53 34.14 0.75
CA LEU A 561 -2.33 33.86 -0.02
C LEU A 561 -1.26 34.93 0.22
N TYR A 562 0.02 34.57 0.04
CA TYR A 562 1.09 35.56 -0.07
C TYR A 562 0.96 36.32 -1.40
N GLY A 563 1.00 37.66 -1.34
CA GLY A 563 0.96 38.51 -2.53
C GLY A 563 2.20 38.38 -3.42
N GLU A 564 2.09 38.80 -4.69
CA GLU A 564 3.13 38.57 -5.71
C GLU A 564 4.53 39.13 -5.35
N HIS A 565 4.59 40.26 -4.65
CA HIS A 565 5.88 40.85 -4.24
C HIS A 565 6.62 39.98 -3.21
N ALA A 566 5.87 39.37 -2.28
CA ALA A 566 6.43 38.45 -1.29
C ALA A 566 6.85 37.11 -1.89
N GLN A 567 6.37 36.76 -3.09
CA GLN A 567 6.79 35.55 -3.80
C GLN A 567 8.09 35.73 -4.60
N LYS A 568 8.42 36.97 -5.01
CA LYS A 568 9.62 37.30 -5.79
C LYS A 568 10.82 37.64 -4.91
N ALA A 569 10.60 38.37 -3.82
CA ALA A 569 11.58 38.41 -2.75
C ALA A 569 11.70 36.97 -2.25
N LYS A 570 12.90 36.42 -2.16
CA LYS A 570 13.14 35.08 -1.59
C LYS A 570 12.67 35.05 -0.13
N LEU A 571 11.36 34.90 0.10
CA LEU A 571 10.86 33.88 1.00
C LEU A 571 11.53 32.56 0.61
#